data_AF-A0A3D3VRI1-F1
#
_entry.id   AF-A0A3D3VRI1-F1
#
_cell.length_a   1.000
_cell.length_b   1.000
_cell.length_c   1.000
_cell.angle_alpha   90.00
_cell.angle_beta   90.00
_cell.angle_gamma   90.00
#
_symmetry.space_group_name_H-M   'P 1'
#
loop_
_entity.id
_entity.type
_entity.pdbx_description
1 polymer ?
#
loop_
_entity_poly.entity_id
_entity_poly.type
_entity_poly.pdbx_seq_one_letter_code
_entity_poly.pdbx_strand_id
1 'polypeptide(L)' 'TGSAHTVLAPYWSRITGRSRFRAFQASKRGGELTVAVTGDRVKITGRATTVLRGELLL' A
#
# COMPACT_ATOMS: atom_id res chain seq x y z
N THR A 1 6.32 1.61 3.44
CA THR A 1 6.86 1.01 2.22
C THR A 1 5.77 0.25 1.49
N GLY A 2 5.55 0.53 0.20
CA GLY A 2 4.57 -0.19 -0.60
C GLY A 2 4.92 -1.66 -0.81
N SER A 3 6.16 -1.96 -1.26
CA SER A 3 6.63 -3.32 -1.54
C SER A 3 6.50 -4.28 -0.36
N ALA A 4 6.69 -3.83 0.88
CA ALA A 4 6.49 -4.65 2.08
C ALA A 4 5.08 -5.29 2.15
N HIS A 5 4.07 -4.63 1.58
CA HIS A 5 2.70 -5.14 1.56
C HIS A 5 2.50 -6.31 0.60
N THR A 6 3.42 -6.55 -0.34
CA THR A 6 3.39 -7.75 -1.21
C THR A 6 3.63 -9.05 -0.42
N VAL A 7 4.30 -8.95 0.73
CA VAL A 7 4.54 -10.07 1.66
C VAL A 7 3.49 -10.09 2.78
N LEU A 8 3.18 -8.91 3.35
CA LEU A 8 2.26 -8.81 4.48
C LEU A 8 0.81 -9.15 4.10
N ALA A 9 0.34 -8.79 2.90
CA ALA A 9 -1.05 -9.06 2.52
C ALA A 9 -1.35 -10.56 2.41
N PRO A 10 -0.54 -11.40 1.73
CA PRO A 10 -0.72 -12.85 1.75
C PRO A 10 -0.55 -13.49 3.14
N TYR A 11 0.36 -12.97 3.96
CA TYR A 11 0.54 -13.43 5.34
C TYR A 11 -0.73 -13.23 6.17
N TRP A 12 -1.27 -12.02 6.21
CA TRP A 12 -2.51 -11.73 6.94
C TRP A 12 -3.74 -12.36 6.30
N SER A 13 -3.74 -12.57 4.99
CA SER A 13 -4.82 -13.29 4.30
C SER A 13 -4.95 -14.73 4.79
N ARG A 14 -3.82 -15.44 4.95
CA ARG A 14 -3.80 -16.79 5.52
C ARG A 14 -4.31 -16.85 6.95
N ILE A 15 -4.00 -15.83 7.76
CA ILE A 15 -4.40 -15.79 9.19
C ILE A 15 -5.87 -15.42 9.35
N THR A 16 -6.36 -14.44 8.58
CA THR A 16 -7.67 -13.83 8.81
C THR A 16 -8.77 -14.35 7.88
N GLY A 17 -8.40 -15.12 6.85
CA GLY A 17 -9.31 -15.56 5.78
C GLY A 17 -9.78 -14.43 4.85
N ARG A 18 -9.28 -13.20 5.02
CA ARG A 18 -9.67 -12.04 4.21
C ARG A 18 -8.71 -11.84 3.04
N SER A 19 -9.23 -11.40 1.91
CA SER A 19 -8.41 -11.06 0.73
C SER A 19 -8.20 -9.57 0.53
N ARG A 20 -8.87 -8.71 1.32
CA ARG A 20 -8.79 -7.24 1.22
C ARG A 20 -8.60 -6.60 2.59
N PHE A 21 -7.68 -5.65 2.67
CA PHE A 21 -7.30 -4.98 3.92
C PHE A 21 -7.20 -3.47 3.73
N ARG A 22 -7.56 -2.73 4.78
CA ARG A 22 -7.08 -1.36 5.01
C ARG A 22 -5.85 -1.47 5.90
N ALA A 23 -4.71 -1.02 5.40
CA ALA A 23 -3.43 -1.05 6.10
C ALA A 23 -3.04 0.38 6.52
N PHE A 24 -2.50 0.50 7.72
CA PHE A 24 -1.91 1.74 8.22
C PHE A 24 -0.42 1.54 8.47
N GLN A 25 0.40 2.34 7.81
CA GLN A 25 1.84 2.38 8.01
C GLN A 25 2.15 3.32 9.18
N ALA A 26 2.37 2.73 10.36
CA ALA A 26 2.65 3.42 11.62
C ALA A 26 4.07 4.03 11.70
N SER A 27 4.42 4.87 10.72
CA SER A 27 5.61 5.73 10.77
C SER A 27 5.24 7.12 11.32
N LYS A 28 6.22 7.94 11.68
CA LYS A 28 5.97 9.34 12.13
C LYS A 28 5.12 10.16 11.15
N ARG A 29 5.21 9.89 9.84
CA ARG A 29 4.43 10.56 8.79
C ARG A 29 3.07 9.89 8.50
N GLY A 30 2.83 8.69 9.05
CA GLY A 30 1.66 7.88 8.73
C GLY A 30 1.65 7.37 7.28
N GLY A 31 0.54 6.72 6.91
CA GLY A 31 0.25 6.31 5.54
C GLY A 31 -0.87 5.27 5.51
N GLU A 32 -1.95 5.56 4.79
CA GLU A 32 -3.06 4.62 4.60
C GLU A 32 -2.99 3.98 3.22
N LEU A 33 -3.22 2.67 3.17
CA LEU A 33 -3.26 1.89 1.94
C LEU A 33 -4.45 0.95 1.96
N THR A 34 -5.02 0.70 0.78
CA THR A 34 -5.87 -0.47 0.54
C THR A 34 -5.04 -1.51 -0.18
N VAL A 35 -5.03 -2.74 0.34
CA VAL A 35 -4.33 -3.87 -0.30
C VAL A 35 -5.31 -5.01 -0.54
N ALA A 36 -5.15 -5.68 -1.68
CA ALA A 36 -5.96 -6.84 -2.05
C ALA A 36 -5.09 -7.95 -2.63
N VAL A 37 -5.25 -9.18 -2.13
CA VAL A 37 -4.64 -10.38 -2.68
C VAL A 37 -5.52 -10.89 -3.82
N THR A 38 -4.95 -11.00 -5.01
CA THR A 38 -5.64 -11.44 -6.23
C THR A 38 -4.80 -12.52 -6.90
N GLY A 39 -5.06 -13.78 -6.59
CA GLY A 39 -4.23 -14.90 -7.04
C GLY A 39 -2.80 -14.80 -6.51
N ASP A 40 -1.83 -14.80 -7.41
CA ASP A 40 -0.39 -14.65 -7.16
C ASP A 40 0.06 -13.17 -7.04
N ARG A 41 -0.86 -12.22 -7.16
CA ARG A 41 -0.58 -10.77 -7.16
C ARG A 41 -1.17 -10.08 -5.94
N VAL A 42 -0.57 -8.94 -5.59
CA VAL A 42 -1.11 -8.01 -4.59
C VAL A 42 -1.35 -6.66 -5.25
N LYS A 43 -2.61 -6.22 -5.26
CA LYS A 43 -2.98 -4.85 -5.66
C LYS A 43 -2.80 -3.91 -4.47
N ILE A 44 -2.12 -2.80 -4.68
CA ILE A 44 -1.88 -1.77 -3.66
C ILE A 44 -2.42 -0.45 -4.19
N THR A 45 -3.25 0.21 -3.40
CA THR A 45 -3.87 1.50 -3.75
C THR A 45 -3.74 2.46 -2.58
N GLY A 46 -3.43 3.72 -2.87
CA GLY A 46 -3.31 4.79 -1.89
C GLY A 46 -3.71 6.13 -2.50
N ARG A 47 -3.96 7.11 -1.64
CA ARG A 47 -4.16 8.50 -2.07
C ARG A 47 -2.80 9.17 -2.29
N ALA A 48 -2.73 10.05 -3.28
CA ALA A 48 -1.55 10.87 -3.55
C ALA A 48 -1.92 12.36 -3.46
N THR A 49 -0.97 13.17 -3.01
CA THR A 49 -1.10 14.64 -2.94
C THR A 49 0.12 15.27 -3.59
N THR A 50 -0.11 16.17 -4.55
CA THR A 50 0.96 16.99 -5.13
C THR A 50 1.43 18.00 -4.08
N VAL A 51 2.69 17.88 -3.66
CA VAL A 51 3.30 18.82 -2.70
C VAL A 51 4.05 19.97 -3.37
N LEU A 52 4.57 19.74 -4.58
CA LEU A 52 5.30 20.70 -5.37
C LEU A 52 5.11 20.38 -6.85
N ARG A 53 5.01 21.42 -7.67
CA ARG A 53 5.04 21.35 -9.14
C ARG A 53 6.01 22.43 -9.62
N GLY A 54 6.83 22.10 -10.60
CA GLY A 54 7.78 23.02 -11.22
C GLY A 54 8.27 22.49 -12.56
N GLU A 55 9.09 23.30 -13.22
CA GLU A 55 9.69 23.00 -14.52
C GLU A 55 11.20 22.88 -14.35
N LEU A 56 11.81 21.88 -15.00
CA LEU A 56 13.25 21.74 -15.09
C LEU A 56 13.70 22.34 -16.44
N LEU A 57 14.40 23.48 -16.38
CA LEU A 57 14.96 24.13 -17.57
C LEU A 57 16.41 23.66 -17.77
N LEU A 58 16.79 23.45 -19.02
CA LEU A 58 18.14 23.04 -19.44
C LEU A 58 19.05 24.25 -19.65
#